data_AF-R1DBW1-F1
#
_entry.id   AF-R1DBW1-F1
#
_cell.length_a   1.000
_cell.length_b   1.000
_cell.length_c   1.000
_cell.angle_alpha   90.00
_cell.angle_beta   90.00
_cell.angle_gamma   90.00
#
_symmetry.space_group_name_H-M   'P 1'
#
loop_
_entity.id
_entity.type
_entity.pdbx_description
1 polymer ?
#
loop_
_entity_poly.entity_id
_entity_poly.type
_entity_poly.pdbx_seq_one_letter_code
_entity_poly.pdbx_strand_id
1 'polypeptide(L)'
;MPEYREPSCLRDVAAFHRLFKAPVVGSPAIPDAKRCALRVELLQEELNELKEAISQNDLVEVADALADIQYVLAGAVHEFGLGTRFADLFAEVQRSNMSKACATREEAEATVAHYAAKDQPARIEECDGQYLVYRTADNK
;
A
#
# COMPACT_ATOMS: atom_id res chain seq x y z
N MET A 1 -9.22 11.67 16.22
CA MET A 1 -8.03 10.89 15.82
C MET A 1 -6.80 11.73 16.11
N PRO A 2 -5.68 11.13 16.54
CA PRO A 2 -4.43 11.88 16.71
C PRO A 2 -3.99 12.47 15.36
N GLU A 3 -3.33 13.62 15.42
CA GLU A 3 -2.72 14.24 14.24
C GLU A 3 -1.43 13.50 13.91
N TYR A 4 -1.35 12.91 12.70
CA TYR A 4 -0.17 12.21 12.23
C TYR A 4 0.70 13.16 11.40
N ARG A 5 2.00 13.21 11.70
CA ARG A 5 2.96 13.97 10.88
C ARG A 5 3.41 13.11 9.70
N GLU A 6 2.98 13.48 8.51
CA GLU A 6 3.33 12.74 7.28
C GLU A 6 4.71 13.16 6.72
N PRO A 7 5.54 12.19 6.27
CA PRO A 7 6.77 12.50 5.56
C PRO A 7 6.49 13.01 4.13
N SER A 8 7.32 13.92 3.64
CA SER A 8 7.22 14.44 2.25
C SER A 8 7.95 13.55 1.25
N CYS A 9 7.78 12.23 1.33
CA CYS A 9 8.61 11.23 0.63
C CYS A 9 8.82 11.51 -0.86
N LEU A 10 7.76 11.81 -1.61
CA LEU A 10 7.88 12.10 -3.03
C LEU A 10 8.72 13.37 -3.29
N ARG A 11 8.62 14.40 -2.45
CA ARG A 11 9.42 15.62 -2.62
C ARG A 11 10.89 15.36 -2.31
N ASP A 12 11.16 14.71 -1.19
CA ASP A 12 12.51 14.48 -0.69
C ASP A 12 13.28 13.52 -1.60
N VAL A 13 12.63 12.44 -2.05
CA VAL A 13 13.22 11.47 -2.99
C VAL A 13 13.42 12.07 -4.38
N ALA A 14 12.54 12.98 -4.84
CA ALA A 14 12.79 13.71 -6.08
C ALA A 14 14.02 14.62 -5.98
N ALA A 15 14.25 15.25 -4.82
CA ALA A 15 15.45 16.04 -4.58
C ALA A 15 16.71 15.17 -4.57
N PHE A 16 16.64 13.99 -3.92
CA PHE A 16 17.70 12.99 -3.96
C PHE A 16 17.99 12.51 -5.39
N HIS A 17 16.98 12.10 -6.17
CA HIS A 17 17.17 11.70 -7.57
C HIS A 17 17.82 12.80 -8.41
N ARG A 18 17.43 14.07 -8.23
CA ARG A 18 18.07 15.20 -8.93
C ARG A 18 19.54 15.36 -8.54
N LEU A 19 19.86 15.24 -7.25
CA LEU A 19 21.24 15.36 -6.75
C LEU A 19 22.14 14.23 -7.29
N PHE A 20 21.64 12.99 -7.26
CA PHE A 20 22.38 11.80 -7.67
C PHE A 20 22.16 11.41 -9.14
N LYS A 21 21.52 12.28 -9.92
CA LYS A 21 21.26 12.11 -11.36
C LYS A 21 20.47 10.83 -11.70
N ALA A 22 19.58 10.40 -10.81
CA ALA A 22 18.58 9.37 -11.10
C ALA A 22 17.35 9.98 -11.80
N PRO A 23 16.58 9.20 -12.57
CA PRO A 23 15.43 9.72 -13.33
C PRO A 23 14.30 10.20 -12.43
N VAL A 24 13.69 11.33 -12.81
CA VAL A 24 12.37 11.77 -12.34
C VAL A 24 11.54 12.03 -13.58
N VAL A 25 10.63 11.13 -13.91
CA VAL A 25 9.87 11.18 -15.16
C VAL A 25 8.66 12.10 -14.97
N GLY A 26 8.44 13.02 -15.92
CA GLY A 26 7.39 14.05 -15.81
C GLY A 26 5.99 13.57 -16.19
N SER A 27 5.89 12.45 -16.91
CA SER A 27 4.62 11.90 -17.42
C SER A 27 4.59 10.39 -17.22
N PRO A 28 3.40 9.79 -16.96
CA PRO A 28 3.28 8.35 -16.79
C PRO A 28 3.91 7.57 -17.95
N ALA A 29 4.84 6.68 -17.64
CA ALA A 29 5.56 5.88 -18.62
C ALA A 29 6.07 4.58 -17.99
N ILE A 30 6.35 3.60 -18.83
CA ILE A 30 7.12 2.41 -18.44
C ILE A 30 8.58 2.68 -18.82
N PRO A 31 9.52 2.73 -17.85
CA PRO A 31 10.95 2.83 -18.13
C PRO A 31 11.48 1.63 -18.92
N ASP A 32 12.75 1.71 -19.34
CA ASP A 32 13.40 0.54 -19.92
C ASP A 32 13.47 -0.62 -18.90
N ALA A 33 13.59 -1.84 -19.43
CA ALA A 33 13.53 -3.05 -18.62
C ALA A 33 14.59 -3.10 -17.50
N LYS A 34 15.76 -2.49 -17.68
CA LYS A 34 16.80 -2.47 -16.64
C LYS A 34 16.40 -1.57 -15.48
N ARG A 35 15.80 -0.41 -15.77
CA ARG A 35 15.26 0.48 -14.72
C ARG A 35 14.10 -0.16 -13.98
N CYS A 36 13.18 -0.81 -14.69
CA CYS A 36 12.09 -1.56 -14.06
C CYS A 36 12.62 -2.67 -13.15
N ALA A 37 13.60 -3.45 -13.62
CA ALA A 37 14.23 -4.50 -12.82
C ALA A 37 14.89 -3.94 -11.56
N LEU A 38 15.65 -2.84 -11.68
CA LEU A 38 16.27 -2.16 -10.55
C LEU A 38 15.24 -1.71 -9.50
N ARG A 39 14.10 -1.15 -9.92
CA ARG A 39 13.06 -0.71 -8.97
C ARG A 39 12.47 -1.90 -8.20
N VAL A 40 12.25 -3.03 -8.87
CA VAL A 40 11.77 -4.26 -8.24
C VAL A 40 12.81 -4.85 -7.30
N GLU A 41 14.09 -4.86 -7.70
CA GLU A 41 15.20 -5.35 -6.90
C GLU A 41 15.31 -4.59 -5.57
N LEU A 42 15.33 -3.25 -5.61
CA LEU A 42 15.39 -2.42 -4.40
C LEU A 42 14.17 -2.64 -3.50
N LEU A 43 12.96 -2.68 -4.05
CA LEU A 43 11.75 -2.98 -3.26
C LEU A 43 11.82 -4.37 -2.61
N GLN A 44 12.43 -5.34 -3.30
CA GLN A 44 12.54 -6.70 -2.80
C GLN A 44 13.62 -6.83 -1.72
N GLU A 45 14.70 -6.06 -1.81
CA GLU A 45 15.75 -5.92 -0.80
C GLU A 45 15.15 -5.46 0.53
N GLU A 46 14.51 -4.28 0.56
CA GLU A 46 13.93 -3.74 1.80
C GLU A 46 12.82 -4.63 2.38
N LEU A 47 12.06 -5.32 1.51
CA LEU A 47 11.04 -6.28 1.96
C LEU A 47 11.67 -7.52 2.61
N ASN A 48 12.85 -7.95 2.16
CA ASN A 48 13.55 -9.07 2.79
C ASN A 48 14.11 -8.66 4.15
N GLU A 49 14.65 -7.45 4.27
CA GLU A 49 15.11 -6.88 5.54
C GLU A 49 13.96 -6.76 6.54
N LEU A 50 12.79 -6.26 6.12
CA LEU A 50 11.60 -6.25 6.97
C LEU A 50 11.23 -7.64 7.48
N LYS A 51 11.27 -8.67 6.63
CA LYS A 51 10.97 -10.05 7.04
C LYS A 51 11.98 -10.57 8.05
N GLU A 52 13.26 -10.30 7.84
CA GLU A 52 14.32 -10.68 8.75
C GLU A 52 14.16 -10.01 10.11
N ALA A 53 13.97 -8.69 10.13
CA ALA A 53 13.73 -7.90 11.33
C ALA A 53 12.52 -8.40 12.15
N ILE A 54 11.40 -8.71 11.47
CA ILE A 54 10.24 -9.33 12.10
C ILE A 54 10.59 -10.70 12.70
N SER A 55 11.32 -11.54 11.97
CA SER A 55 11.70 -12.89 12.44
C SER A 55 12.62 -12.85 13.66
N GLN A 56 13.42 -11.79 13.77
CA GLN A 56 14.33 -11.54 14.89
C GLN A 56 13.65 -10.80 16.04
N ASN A 57 12.39 -10.39 15.88
CA ASN A 57 11.65 -9.55 16.82
C ASN A 57 12.40 -8.25 17.16
N ASP A 58 13.02 -7.63 16.15
CA ASP A 58 13.76 -6.38 16.27
C ASP A 58 12.93 -5.19 15.77
N LEU A 59 12.40 -4.39 16.71
CA LEU A 59 11.54 -3.24 16.38
C LEU A 59 12.32 -2.09 15.72
N VAL A 60 13.61 -1.95 16.01
CA VAL A 60 14.42 -0.86 15.45
C VAL A 60 14.64 -1.12 13.97
N GLU A 61 15.05 -2.34 13.62
CA GLU A 61 15.24 -2.76 12.23
C GLU A 61 13.91 -2.83 11.46
N VAL A 62 12.79 -3.17 12.12
CA VAL A 62 11.46 -3.05 11.50
C VAL A 62 11.14 -1.59 11.14
N ALA A 63 11.46 -0.63 12.01
CA ALA A 63 11.20 0.77 11.75
C ALA A 63 12.06 1.30 10.60
N ASP A 64 13.32 0.87 10.51
CA ASP A 64 14.26 1.22 9.44
C ASP A 64 13.77 0.68 8.09
N ALA A 65 13.52 -0.63 7.99
CA ALA A 65 13.05 -1.26 6.77
C ALA A 65 11.70 -0.69 6.27
N LEU A 66 10.78 -0.30 7.18
CA LEU A 66 9.54 0.36 6.78
C LEU A 66 9.77 1.75 6.19
N ALA A 67 10.71 2.52 6.74
CA ALA A 67 11.09 3.82 6.21
C ALA A 67 11.77 3.70 4.84
N ASP A 68 12.64 2.70 4.68
CA ASP A 68 13.36 2.46 3.43
C ASP A 68 12.46 1.92 2.33
N ILE A 69 11.52 1.01 2.63
CA ILE A 69 10.45 0.62 1.70
C ILE A 69 9.72 1.86 1.18
N GLN A 70 9.34 2.78 2.07
CA GLN A 70 8.66 4.00 1.67
C GLN A 70 9.55 4.89 0.79
N TYR A 71 10.85 4.94 1.06
CA TYR A 71 11.82 5.71 0.28
C TYR A 71 12.01 5.13 -1.14
N VAL A 72 12.27 3.81 -1.26
CA VAL A 72 12.47 3.15 -2.55
C VAL A 72 11.18 3.08 -3.37
N LEU A 73 10.02 2.97 -2.71
CA LEU A 73 8.70 3.08 -3.35
C LEU A 73 8.51 4.46 -3.99
N ALA A 74 8.81 5.54 -3.27
CA ALA A 74 8.75 6.88 -3.82
C ALA A 74 9.70 7.05 -5.02
N GLY A 75 10.89 6.42 -4.97
CA GLY A 75 11.81 6.36 -6.10
C GLY A 75 11.20 5.67 -7.33
N ALA A 76 10.52 4.53 -7.13
CA ALA A 76 9.78 3.87 -8.20
C ALA A 76 8.67 4.76 -8.77
N VAL A 77 7.85 5.39 -7.94
CA VAL A 77 6.79 6.32 -8.36
C VAL A 77 7.33 7.42 -9.29
N HIS A 78 8.50 7.98 -8.99
CA HIS A 78 9.15 8.99 -9.84
C HIS A 78 9.62 8.44 -11.17
N GLU A 79 10.18 7.22 -11.19
CA GLU A 79 10.65 6.62 -12.44
C GLU A 79 9.51 6.19 -13.36
N PHE A 80 8.36 5.79 -12.82
CA PHE A 80 7.15 5.54 -13.61
C PHE A 80 6.38 6.81 -13.99
N GLY A 81 6.87 7.99 -13.59
CA GLY A 81 6.27 9.28 -13.92
C GLY A 81 4.93 9.55 -13.26
N LEU A 82 4.72 8.97 -12.07
CA LEU A 82 3.47 9.03 -11.32
C LEU A 82 3.51 10.06 -10.18
N GLY A 83 4.63 10.74 -9.94
CA GLY A 83 4.84 11.60 -8.78
C GLY A 83 3.76 12.67 -8.56
N THR A 84 3.22 13.28 -9.62
CA THR A 84 2.15 14.30 -9.52
C THR A 84 0.74 13.72 -9.40
N ARG A 85 0.57 12.41 -9.61
CA ARG A 85 -0.72 11.71 -9.61
C ARG A 85 -0.86 10.70 -8.47
N PHE A 86 0.24 10.39 -7.79
CA PHE A 86 0.26 9.29 -6.81
C PHE A 86 -0.69 9.53 -5.64
N ALA A 87 -0.84 10.78 -5.19
CA ALA A 87 -1.82 11.13 -4.17
C ALA A 87 -3.27 10.79 -4.59
N ASP A 88 -3.65 11.11 -5.83
CA ASP A 88 -4.99 10.79 -6.36
C ASP A 88 -5.17 9.28 -6.51
N LEU A 89 -4.14 8.57 -6.97
CA LEU A 89 -4.15 7.11 -7.08
C LEU A 89 -4.32 6.45 -5.71
N PHE A 90 -3.60 6.93 -4.69
CA PHE A 90 -3.72 6.44 -3.33
C PHE A 90 -5.10 6.74 -2.74
N ALA A 91 -5.62 7.95 -2.95
CA ALA A 91 -6.95 8.35 -2.50
C ALA A 91 -8.05 7.45 -3.11
N GLU A 92 -7.91 7.09 -4.39
CA GLU A 92 -8.83 6.17 -5.06
C GLU A 92 -8.74 4.74 -4.51
N VAL A 93 -7.54 4.25 -4.21
CA VAL A 93 -7.34 2.96 -3.52
C VAL A 93 -7.98 2.99 -2.13
N GLN A 94 -7.79 4.07 -1.38
CA GLN A 94 -8.40 4.23 -0.05
C GLN A 94 -9.93 4.26 -0.14
N ARG A 95 -10.50 5.04 -1.07
CA ARG A 95 -11.95 5.08 -1.32
C ARG A 95 -12.50 3.69 -1.60
N SER A 96 -11.85 2.94 -2.49
CA SER A 96 -12.23 1.58 -2.84
C SER A 96 -12.16 0.63 -1.65
N ASN A 97 -11.10 0.70 -0.85
CA ASN A 97 -10.96 -0.13 0.35
C ASN A 97 -12.01 0.20 1.41
N MET A 98 -12.28 1.48 1.67
CA MET A 98 -13.30 1.89 2.64
C MET A 98 -14.73 1.54 2.20
N SER A 99 -15.00 1.47 0.89
CA SER A 99 -16.30 1.02 0.38
C SER A 99 -16.61 -0.47 0.58
N LYS A 100 -15.65 -1.26 1.07
CA LYS A 100 -15.87 -2.68 1.42
C LYS A 100 -16.66 -2.83 2.72
N ALA A 101 -16.74 -1.79 3.55
CA ALA A 101 -17.65 -1.75 4.69
C ALA A 101 -19.08 -1.55 4.19
N CYS A 102 -20.01 -2.38 4.63
CA CYS A 102 -21.43 -2.26 4.32
C CYS A 102 -22.06 -1.18 5.20
N ALA A 103 -22.89 -0.31 4.62
CA ALA A 103 -23.56 0.76 5.34
C ALA A 103 -24.78 0.25 6.11
N THR A 104 -25.40 -0.85 5.64
CA THR A 104 -26.54 -1.48 6.31
C THR A 104 -26.30 -2.97 6.54
N ARG A 105 -27.07 -3.51 7.49
CA ARG A 105 -27.06 -4.94 7.79
C ARG A 105 -27.53 -5.77 6.60
N GLU A 106 -28.52 -5.29 5.84
CA GLU A 106 -29.00 -6.01 4.65
C GLU A 106 -27.91 -6.15 3.59
N GLU A 107 -27.10 -5.11 3.37
CA GLU A 107 -25.95 -5.16 2.45
C GLU A 107 -24.91 -6.19 2.92
N ALA A 108 -24.63 -6.23 4.23
CA ALA A 108 -23.70 -7.19 4.80
C ALA A 108 -24.21 -8.64 4.69
N GLU A 109 -25.50 -8.87 4.95
CA GLU A 109 -26.13 -10.19 4.81
C GLU A 109 -26.15 -10.66 3.36
N ALA A 110 -26.43 -9.76 2.40
CA ALA A 110 -26.34 -10.06 0.97
C ALA A 110 -24.90 -10.42 0.55
N THR A 111 -23.91 -9.73 1.11
CA THR A 111 -22.48 -9.99 0.86
C THR A 111 -22.05 -11.34 1.44
N VAL A 112 -22.51 -11.70 2.64
CA VAL A 112 -22.30 -13.05 3.21
C VAL A 112 -22.93 -14.12 2.33
N ALA A 113 -24.16 -13.92 1.87
CA ALA A 113 -24.83 -14.86 0.97
C ALA A 113 -24.06 -15.03 -0.34
N HIS A 114 -23.50 -13.95 -0.89
CA HIS A 114 -22.64 -13.99 -2.07
C HIS A 114 -21.39 -14.85 -1.87
N TYR A 115 -20.72 -14.73 -0.72
CA TYR A 115 -19.56 -15.56 -0.40
C TYR A 115 -19.94 -17.01 -0.13
N ALA A 116 -21.05 -17.26 0.58
CA ALA A 116 -21.55 -18.60 0.83
C ALA A 116 -21.88 -19.35 -0.47
N ALA A 117 -22.43 -18.68 -1.48
CA ALA A 117 -22.69 -19.25 -2.81
C ALA A 117 -21.41 -19.65 -3.58
N LYS A 118 -20.23 -19.21 -3.13
CA LYS A 118 -18.91 -19.54 -3.66
C LYS A 118 -18.12 -20.49 -2.76
N ASP A 119 -18.80 -21.17 -1.83
CA ASP A 119 -18.20 -22.03 -0.80
C ASP A 119 -17.18 -21.29 0.08
N GLN A 120 -17.37 -19.99 0.27
CA GLN A 120 -16.55 -19.13 1.13
C GLN A 120 -17.44 -18.64 2.28
N PRO A 121 -17.54 -19.35 3.41
CA PRO A 121 -18.34 -18.84 4.53
C PRO A 121 -17.74 -17.52 5.03
N ALA A 122 -18.61 -16.58 5.40
CA ALA A 122 -18.24 -15.27 5.91
C ALA A 122 -19.10 -14.89 7.13
N ARG A 123 -18.60 -14.00 7.97
CA ARG A 123 -19.29 -13.47 9.15
C ARG A 123 -19.37 -11.95 9.08
N ILE A 124 -20.37 -11.39 9.75
CA ILE A 124 -20.56 -9.95 9.88
C ILE A 124 -20.05 -9.51 11.25
N GLU A 125 -19.34 -8.39 11.28
CA GLU A 125 -18.92 -7.70 12.50
C GLU A 125 -19.32 -6.22 12.41
N GLU A 126 -20.03 -5.72 13.41
CA GLU A 126 -20.42 -4.32 13.47
C GLU A 126 -19.27 -3.48 14.06
N CYS A 127 -18.86 -2.43 13.36
CA CYS A 127 -17.77 -1.56 13.76
C CYS A 127 -18.13 -0.10 13.42
N ASP A 128 -18.19 0.76 14.44
CA ASP A 128 -18.48 2.20 14.32
C ASP A 128 -19.72 2.54 13.45
N GLY A 129 -20.78 1.74 13.57
CA GLY A 129 -22.03 1.95 12.82
C GLY A 129 -21.99 1.48 11.37
N GLN A 130 -20.94 0.75 10.97
CA GLN A 130 -20.83 0.03 9.71
C GLN A 130 -20.76 -1.48 9.95
N TYR A 131 -20.93 -2.26 8.88
CA TYR A 131 -20.89 -3.72 8.92
C TYR A 131 -19.73 -4.24 8.07
N LEU A 132 -18.77 -4.88 8.72
CA LEU A 132 -17.62 -5.51 8.06
C LEU A 132 -17.94 -6.97 7.79
N VAL A 133 -17.63 -7.45 6.59
CA VAL A 133 -17.84 -8.84 6.20
C VAL A 133 -16.49 -9.52 6.06
N TYR A 134 -16.22 -10.49 6.93
CA TYR A 134 -14.97 -11.24 6.97
C TYR A 134 -15.18 -12.67 6.50
N ARG A 135 -14.41 -13.09 5.50
CA ARG A 135 -14.35 -14.51 5.15
C ARG A 135 -13.71 -15.31 6.28
N THR A 136 -14.31 -16.43 6.64
CA THR A 136 -13.85 -17.26 7.76
C THR A 136 -12.47 -17.87 7.53
N ALA A 137 -12.07 -18.06 6.27
CA ALA A 137 -10.80 -18.70 5.92
C ALA A 137 -9.57 -17.84 6.24
N ASP A 138 -9.66 -16.52 6.06
CA ASP A 138 -8.53 -15.60 6.14
C ASP A 138 -8.79 -14.34 6.96
N ASN A 139 -10.00 -14.17 7.50
CA ASN A 139 -10.47 -12.96 8.18
C ASN A 139 -10.26 -11.68 7.34
N LYS A 140 -10.41 -11.80 6.02
CA LYS A 140 -10.34 -10.68 5.06
C LYS A 140 -11.66 -10.45 4.36
#